data_AF-A0A6A6W8W9-F1
#
_entry.id   AF-A0A6A6W8W9-F1
#
_cell.length_a   1.000
_cell.length_b   1.000
_cell.length_c   1.000
_cell.angle_alpha   90.00
_cell.angle_beta   90.00
_cell.angle_gamma   90.00
#
_symmetry.space_group_name_H-M   'P 1'
#
loop_
_entity.id
_entity.type
_entity.pdbx_description
1 polymer ?
#
loop_
_entity_poly.entity_id
_entity_poly.type
_entity_poly.pdbx_seq_one_letter_code
_entity_poly.pdbx_strand_id
1 'polypeptide(L)'
;MTTGEEDVILDTLDLLEWRMRRVQFVLDGDLSLPTGWQKDVPILKRVQKLEHALRRLTEQSGPVYEILKLYSRYPELFQDAKEKDLAPELDIQQKLALVELEAPKFHATASQLTSLSDVPLPPLKSFASLVSLEPRIAQIEQRQLEQAREISELQKRSGILVYRWNETLVLSQGRCWVEYDKRLRQAERSVRRKEIRKSA
;
A
#
# COMPACT_ATOMS: atom_id res chain seq x y z
N MET A 1 40.86 21.38 44.73
CA MET A 1 39.65 21.08 43.92
C MET A 1 39.69 22.01 42.70
N THR A 2 40.37 21.60 41.63
CA THR A 2 40.39 22.20 40.27
C THR A 2 41.23 21.35 39.28
N THR A 3 42.08 20.44 39.77
CA THR A 3 43.00 19.61 38.93
C THR A 3 42.32 18.78 37.83
N GLY A 4 41.05 18.41 38.00
CA GLY A 4 40.31 17.66 36.98
C GLY A 4 39.94 18.47 35.73
N GLU A 5 39.82 19.80 35.83
CA GLU A 5 39.58 20.65 34.65
C GLU A 5 40.88 20.89 33.88
N GLU A 6 42.01 21.03 34.58
CA GLU A 6 43.34 21.19 33.98
C GLU A 6 43.77 19.92 33.22
N ASP A 7 43.51 18.73 33.76
CA ASP A 7 43.82 17.44 33.13
C ASP A 7 43.02 17.22 31.83
N VAL A 8 41.72 17.58 31.81
CA VAL A 8 40.87 17.46 30.60
C VAL A 8 41.34 18.43 29.50
N ILE A 9 41.83 19.62 29.86
CA ILE A 9 42.37 20.57 28.89
C ILE A 9 43.67 20.03 28.27
N LEU A 10 44.55 19.40 29.06
CA LEU A 10 45.77 18.76 28.52
C LEU A 10 45.43 17.59 27.58
N ASP A 11 44.53 16.69 27.98
CA ASP A 11 44.12 15.55 27.15
C ASP A 11 43.52 16.00 25.80
N THR A 12 42.73 17.06 25.82
CA THR A 12 42.14 17.61 24.60
C THR A 12 43.18 18.32 23.71
N LEU A 13 44.17 18.98 24.31
CA LEU A 13 45.30 19.58 23.58
C LEU A 13 46.16 18.50 22.91
N ASP A 14 46.52 17.44 23.63
CA ASP A 14 47.31 16.33 23.11
C ASP A 14 46.58 15.61 21.97
N LEU A 15 45.26 15.44 22.10
CA LEU A 15 44.44 14.88 21.04
C LEU A 15 44.40 15.82 19.81
N LEU A 16 44.33 17.12 20.02
CA LEU A 16 44.37 18.11 18.94
C LEU A 16 45.73 18.11 18.24
N GLU A 17 46.81 18.05 19.00
CA GLU A 17 48.18 17.98 18.48
C GLU A 17 48.39 16.69 17.70
N TRP A 18 47.94 15.54 18.22
CA TRP A 18 48.00 14.28 17.52
C TRP A 18 47.25 14.33 16.19
N ARG A 19 46.04 14.91 16.19
CA ARG A 19 45.26 15.10 14.96
C ARG A 19 45.94 16.05 14.00
N MET A 20 46.55 17.13 14.48
CA MET A 20 47.24 18.10 13.63
C MET A 20 48.51 17.51 13.01
N ARG A 21 49.30 16.76 13.79
CA ARG A 21 50.45 15.99 13.30
C ARG A 21 50.03 14.93 12.29
N ARG A 22 48.89 14.27 12.49
CA ARG A 22 48.34 13.30 11.53
C ARG A 22 47.87 13.97 10.24
N VAL A 23 47.20 15.12 10.32
CA VAL A 23 46.80 15.90 9.14
C VAL A 23 48.03 16.40 8.39
N GLN A 24 49.04 16.89 9.10
CA GLN A 24 50.33 17.27 8.52
C GLN A 24 51.02 16.08 7.85
N PHE A 25 51.05 14.92 8.50
CA PHE A 25 51.60 13.69 7.93
C PHE A 25 50.87 13.26 6.64
N VAL A 26 49.54 13.34 6.62
CA VAL A 26 48.74 13.03 5.43
C VAL A 26 48.98 14.05 4.31
N LEU A 27 49.20 15.32 4.66
CA LEU A 27 49.41 16.42 3.70
C LEU A 27 50.82 16.40 3.10
N ASP A 28 51.84 16.15 3.91
CA ASP A 28 53.25 16.18 3.50
C ASP A 28 53.74 14.80 3.02
N GLY A 29 53.08 13.72 3.46
CA GLY A 29 53.49 12.34 3.25
C GLY A 29 54.77 11.98 4.03
N ASP A 30 55.09 10.69 4.10
CA ASP A 30 56.36 10.20 4.63
C ASP A 30 57.52 10.72 3.75
N LEU A 31 58.15 11.81 4.17
CA LEU A 31 59.24 12.49 3.45
C LEU A 31 60.57 11.76 3.66
N SER A 32 60.74 10.64 2.98
CA SER A 32 62.02 10.33 2.32
C SER A 32 61.85 10.40 0.80
N LEU A 33 61.33 11.54 0.32
CA LEU A 33 61.24 11.81 -1.10
C LEU A 33 62.64 12.01 -1.69
N PRO A 34 63.01 11.29 -2.78
CA PRO A 34 64.27 11.49 -3.48
C PRO A 34 64.40 12.94 -3.95
N THR A 35 65.58 13.53 -3.73
CA THR A 35 65.98 14.88 -4.14
C THR A 35 65.51 15.20 -5.56
N GLY A 36 64.50 16.05 -5.71
CA GLY A 36 63.98 16.48 -7.01
C GLY A 36 62.49 16.87 -7.03
N TRP A 37 61.72 16.49 -6.02
CA TRP A 37 60.30 16.88 -5.92
C TRP A 37 60.21 18.27 -5.27
N GLN A 38 60.04 19.29 -6.10
CA GLN A 38 59.95 20.71 -5.72
C GLN A 38 58.94 20.91 -4.58
N LYS A 39 59.43 21.34 -3.41
CA LYS A 39 58.62 21.76 -2.24
C LYS A 39 57.84 23.07 -2.50
N ASP A 40 58.11 23.75 -3.61
CA ASP A 40 57.66 25.15 -3.83
C ASP A 40 56.32 25.27 -4.57
N VAL A 41 55.68 24.15 -4.92
CA VAL A 41 54.38 24.17 -5.61
C VAL A 41 53.27 23.83 -4.63
N PRO A 42 52.26 24.71 -4.45
CA PRO A 42 51.14 24.42 -3.54
C PRO A 42 50.48 23.09 -3.92
N ILE A 43 50.13 22.29 -2.91
CA ILE A 43 49.56 20.94 -3.06
C ILE A 43 48.39 20.92 -4.03
N LEU A 44 47.55 21.97 -3.98
CA LEU A 44 46.44 22.18 -4.90
C LEU A 44 46.88 22.13 -6.38
N LYS A 45 47.99 22.80 -6.73
CA LYS A 45 48.52 22.77 -8.11
C LYS A 45 49.06 21.40 -8.49
N ARG A 46 49.60 20.62 -7.53
CA ARG A 46 50.05 19.24 -7.78
C ARG A 46 48.88 18.30 -8.03
N VAL A 47 47.82 18.40 -7.22
CA VAL A 47 46.58 17.66 -7.40
C VAL A 47 45.93 18.03 -8.73
N GLN A 48 45.85 19.32 -9.07
CA GLN A 48 45.33 19.78 -10.36
C GLN A 48 46.16 19.24 -11.54
N LYS A 49 47.49 19.22 -11.43
CA LYS A 49 48.35 18.61 -12.47
C LYS A 49 48.08 17.12 -12.64
N LEU A 50 47.93 16.38 -11.54
CA LEU A 50 47.60 14.95 -11.58
C LEU A 50 46.20 14.73 -12.15
N GLU A 51 45.23 15.55 -11.77
CA GLU A 51 43.86 15.50 -12.30
C GLU A 51 43.84 15.77 -13.80
N HIS A 52 44.57 16.79 -14.28
CA HIS A 52 44.71 17.04 -15.71
C HIS A 52 45.40 15.89 -16.45
N ALA A 53 46.44 15.28 -15.85
CA ALA A 53 47.11 14.13 -16.42
C ALA A 53 46.19 12.89 -16.48
N LEU A 54 45.41 12.65 -15.43
CA LEU A 54 44.43 11.56 -15.37
C LEU A 54 43.30 11.78 -16.38
N ARG A 55 42.75 12.99 -16.50
CA ARG A 55 41.73 13.32 -17.52
C ARG A 55 42.27 13.09 -18.93
N ARG A 56 43.49 13.53 -19.21
CA ARG A 56 44.16 13.24 -20.50
C ARG A 56 44.33 11.74 -20.74
N LEU A 57 44.71 10.98 -19.70
CA LEU A 57 44.85 9.54 -19.81
C LEU A 57 43.51 8.85 -20.08
N THR A 58 42.42 9.31 -19.44
CA THR A 58 41.07 8.77 -19.70
C THR A 58 40.58 9.08 -21.11
N GLU A 59 40.98 10.20 -21.69
CA GLU A 59 40.64 10.58 -23.07
C GLU A 59 41.48 9.80 -24.10
N GLN A 60 42.75 9.52 -23.80
CA GLN A 60 43.69 8.86 -24.70
C GLN A 60 43.61 7.32 -24.66
N SER A 61 43.24 6.74 -23.52
CA SER A 61 43.20 5.30 -23.34
C SER A 61 41.77 4.80 -23.15
N GLY A 62 41.19 4.29 -24.24
CA GLY A 62 39.90 3.59 -24.25
C GLY A 62 39.71 2.56 -23.12
N PRO A 63 40.68 1.69 -22.79
CA PRO A 63 40.48 0.70 -21.73
C PRO A 63 40.35 1.33 -20.33
N VAL A 64 41.01 2.46 -20.05
CA VAL A 64 40.88 3.14 -18.75
C VAL A 64 39.50 3.77 -18.61
N TYR A 65 38.97 4.34 -19.70
CA TYR A 65 37.59 4.82 -19.73
C TYR A 65 36.59 3.67 -19.51
N GLU A 66 36.82 2.50 -20.11
CA GLU A 66 35.99 1.33 -19.92
C GLU A 66 36.04 0.79 -18.49
N ILE A 67 37.22 0.74 -17.86
CA ILE A 67 37.37 0.31 -16.45
C ILE A 67 36.67 1.29 -15.51
N LEU A 68 36.81 2.60 -15.72
CA LEU A 68 36.10 3.60 -14.91
C LEU A 68 34.58 3.53 -15.12
N LYS A 69 34.13 3.27 -16.34
CA LYS A 69 32.72 3.01 -16.64
C LYS A 69 32.24 1.73 -15.95
N LEU A 70 33.07 0.68 -15.92
CA LEU A 70 32.79 -0.57 -15.22
C LEU A 70 32.69 -0.33 -13.71
N TYR A 71 33.63 0.43 -13.14
CA TYR A 71 33.64 0.80 -11.72
C TYR A 71 32.40 1.63 -11.34
N SER A 72 32.00 2.58 -12.18
CA SER A 72 30.80 3.40 -11.92
C SER A 72 29.50 2.59 -11.98
N ARG A 73 29.43 1.57 -12.85
CA ARG A 73 28.24 0.73 -13.03
C ARG A 73 28.19 -0.44 -12.05
N TYR A 74 29.34 -0.97 -11.69
CA TYR A 74 29.48 -2.14 -10.84
C TYR A 74 30.62 -1.90 -9.83
N PRO A 75 30.41 -1.02 -8.84
CA PRO A 75 31.40 -0.81 -7.78
C PRO A 75 31.62 -2.07 -6.92
N GLU A 76 30.71 -3.03 -6.99
CA GLU A 76 30.80 -4.34 -6.34
C GLU A 76 31.84 -5.28 -6.96
N LEU A 77 32.23 -5.07 -8.23
CA LEU A 77 33.23 -5.92 -8.91
C LEU A 77 34.67 -5.64 -8.47
N PHE A 78 34.91 -4.47 -7.88
CA PHE A 78 36.24 -3.98 -7.47
C PHE A 78 36.36 -3.76 -5.98
N GLN A 79 35.26 -3.91 -5.24
CA GLN A 79 35.36 -4.24 -3.83
C GLN A 79 35.72 -5.72 -3.80
N ASP A 80 37.00 -6.04 -3.52
CA ASP A 80 37.36 -7.37 -3.05
C ASP A 80 36.31 -7.73 -2.04
N ALA A 81 35.51 -8.75 -2.35
CA ALA A 81 34.33 -9.14 -1.60
C ALA A 81 34.71 -9.04 -0.13
N LYS A 82 34.28 -7.96 0.54
CA LYS A 82 34.47 -7.83 1.97
C LYS A 82 33.95 -9.16 2.49
N GLU A 83 34.81 -9.86 3.21
CA GLU A 83 34.56 -11.13 3.90
C GLU A 83 33.35 -10.97 4.84
N LYS A 84 32.16 -10.78 4.26
CA LYS A 84 30.93 -10.39 4.94
C LYS A 84 29.82 -11.40 4.71
N ASP A 85 29.97 -12.29 3.73
CA ASP A 85 29.00 -13.35 3.45
C ASP A 85 29.59 -14.77 3.46
N LEU A 86 30.85 -14.94 3.89
CA LEU A 86 31.20 -16.21 4.51
C LEU A 86 30.63 -16.13 5.91
N ALA A 87 29.47 -16.76 6.11
CA ALA A 87 29.03 -17.17 7.44
C ALA A 87 30.28 -17.59 8.21
N PRO A 88 30.48 -17.11 9.46
CA PRO A 88 31.70 -17.41 10.21
C PRO A 88 31.97 -18.90 10.03
N GLU A 89 33.20 -19.29 9.68
CA GLU A 89 33.55 -20.70 9.52
C GLU A 89 33.19 -21.40 10.83
N LEU A 90 31.95 -21.89 10.92
CA LEU A 90 31.44 -22.49 12.13
C LEU A 90 32.27 -23.75 12.27
N ASP A 91 32.93 -23.84 13.41
CA ASP A 91 33.67 -25.04 13.78
C ASP A 91 32.75 -26.26 13.62
N ILE A 92 33.32 -27.40 13.27
CA ILE A 92 32.57 -28.63 12.96
C ILE A 92 31.62 -28.97 14.11
N GLN A 93 32.05 -28.70 15.35
CA GLN A 93 31.25 -28.87 16.57
C GLN A 93 30.01 -27.95 16.60
N GLN A 94 30.13 -26.70 16.16
CA GLN A 94 29.02 -25.74 16.11
C GLN A 94 28.00 -26.10 15.03
N LYS A 95 28.45 -26.63 13.89
CA LYS A 95 27.56 -27.15 12.83
C LYS A 95 26.78 -28.36 13.32
N LEU A 96 27.44 -29.29 14.01
CA LEU A 96 26.77 -30.46 14.60
C LEU A 96 25.73 -30.04 15.64
N ALA A 97 26.06 -29.09 16.52
CA ALA A 97 25.12 -28.58 17.52
C ALA A 97 23.89 -27.90 16.88
N LEU A 98 24.07 -27.15 15.79
CA LEU A 98 22.95 -26.57 15.03
C LEU A 98 22.09 -27.62 14.35
N VAL A 99 22.70 -28.62 13.72
CA VAL A 99 21.97 -29.72 13.10
C VAL A 99 21.18 -30.50 14.15
N GLU A 100 21.76 -30.73 15.32
CA GLU A 100 21.07 -31.41 16.43
C GLU A 100 19.89 -30.57 16.97
N LEU A 101 20.06 -29.24 17.06
CA LEU A 101 18.99 -28.32 17.46
C LEU A 101 17.85 -28.25 16.43
N GLU A 102 18.16 -28.31 15.13
CA GLU A 102 17.19 -28.17 14.05
C GLU A 102 16.58 -29.48 13.56
N ALA A 103 17.25 -30.62 13.76
CA ALA A 103 16.76 -31.97 13.45
C ALA A 103 15.28 -32.20 13.83
N PRO A 104 14.81 -31.90 15.05
CA PRO A 104 13.41 -32.12 15.41
C PRO A 104 12.44 -31.25 14.61
N LYS A 105 12.85 -30.05 14.13
CA LYS A 105 12.01 -29.17 13.31
C LYS A 105 11.80 -29.76 11.91
N PHE A 106 12.82 -30.39 11.33
CA PHE A 106 12.67 -31.08 10.04
C PHE A 106 11.70 -32.27 10.14
N HIS A 107 11.79 -33.06 11.21
CA HIS A 107 10.84 -34.15 11.45
C HIS A 107 9.42 -33.65 11.73
N ALA A 108 9.27 -32.55 12.47
CA ALA A 108 7.98 -31.94 12.75
C ALA A 108 7.33 -31.38 11.48
N THR A 109 8.09 -30.67 10.63
CA THR A 109 7.59 -30.11 9.37
C THR A 109 7.29 -31.19 8.34
N ALA A 110 8.10 -32.25 8.25
CA ALA A 110 7.80 -33.41 7.43
C ALA A 110 6.49 -34.08 7.87
N SER A 111 6.32 -34.30 9.18
CA SER A 111 5.05 -34.85 9.73
C SER A 111 3.84 -33.95 9.43
N GLN A 112 4.01 -32.63 9.51
CA GLN A 112 2.96 -31.66 9.16
C GLN A 112 2.61 -31.70 7.68
N LEU A 113 3.60 -31.79 6.78
CA LEU A 113 3.37 -31.88 5.34
C LEU A 113 2.70 -33.20 4.95
N THR A 114 3.10 -34.32 5.55
CA THR A 114 2.43 -35.62 5.35
C THR A 114 0.99 -35.57 5.87
N SER A 115 0.77 -34.95 7.02
CA SER A 115 -0.59 -34.74 7.55
C SER A 115 -1.44 -33.86 6.63
N LEU A 116 -0.85 -32.90 5.91
CA LEU A 116 -1.56 -32.07 4.93
C LEU A 116 -1.82 -32.81 3.62
N SER A 117 -0.94 -33.71 3.19
CA SER A 117 -1.20 -34.55 2.01
C SER A 117 -2.32 -35.55 2.21
N ASP A 118 -2.57 -35.96 3.46
CA ASP A 118 -3.66 -36.88 3.82
C ASP A 118 -5.03 -36.18 3.89
N VAL A 119 -5.08 -34.84 3.76
CA VAL A 119 -6.35 -34.12 3.70
C VAL A 119 -6.97 -34.30 2.32
N PRO A 120 -8.15 -34.94 2.20
CA PRO A 120 -8.82 -35.08 0.92
C PRO A 120 -9.25 -33.69 0.43
N LEU A 121 -8.51 -33.16 -0.55
CA LEU A 121 -8.92 -31.94 -1.23
C LEU A 121 -10.26 -32.21 -1.92
N PRO A 122 -11.28 -31.35 -1.75
CA PRO A 122 -12.54 -31.49 -2.46
C PRO A 122 -12.30 -31.59 -3.97
N PRO A 123 -13.09 -32.41 -4.69
CA PRO A 123 -12.81 -32.73 -6.07
C PRO A 123 -12.80 -31.46 -6.93
N LEU A 124 -11.72 -31.23 -7.68
CA LEU A 124 -11.54 -30.09 -8.59
C LEU A 124 -12.74 -29.85 -9.53
N LYS A 125 -13.51 -30.90 -9.84
CA LYS A 125 -14.75 -30.84 -10.62
C LYS A 125 -15.83 -29.97 -9.97
N SER A 126 -15.97 -29.97 -8.64
CA SER A 126 -16.95 -29.13 -7.96
C SER A 126 -16.56 -27.66 -8.06
N PHE A 127 -15.27 -27.32 -7.90
CA PHE A 127 -14.79 -25.96 -8.09
C PHE A 127 -14.95 -25.48 -9.53
N ALA A 128 -14.64 -26.33 -10.52
CA ALA A 128 -14.88 -26.01 -11.92
C ALA A 128 -16.37 -25.77 -12.22
N SER A 129 -17.27 -26.52 -11.56
CA SER A 129 -18.72 -26.29 -11.67
C SER A 129 -19.18 -25.01 -10.98
N LEU A 130 -18.51 -24.53 -9.93
CA LEU A 130 -18.83 -23.25 -9.30
C LEU A 130 -18.43 -22.09 -10.21
N VAL A 131 -17.25 -22.16 -10.83
CA VAL A 131 -16.80 -21.15 -11.80
C VAL A 131 -17.71 -21.11 -13.02
N SER A 132 -18.21 -22.27 -13.49
CA SER A 132 -19.14 -22.28 -14.63
C SER A 132 -20.53 -21.71 -14.32
N LEU A 133 -20.91 -21.60 -13.04
CA LEU A 133 -22.18 -20.98 -12.63
C LEU A 133 -22.13 -19.45 -12.56
N GLU A 134 -20.95 -18.86 -12.43
CA GLU A 134 -20.74 -17.40 -12.38
C GLU A 134 -21.46 -16.62 -13.50
N PRO A 135 -21.31 -16.97 -14.80
CA PRO A 135 -22.00 -16.23 -15.86
C PRO A 135 -23.53 -16.37 -15.77
N ARG A 136 -24.03 -17.49 -15.27
CA ARG A 136 -25.47 -17.73 -15.12
C ARG A 136 -26.05 -16.87 -13.99
N ILE A 137 -25.31 -16.69 -12.90
CA ILE A 137 -25.69 -15.79 -11.80
C ILE A 137 -25.74 -14.35 -12.30
N ALA A 138 -24.71 -13.89 -13.03
CA ALA A 138 -24.67 -12.55 -13.59
C ALA A 138 -25.84 -12.26 -14.54
N GLN A 139 -26.23 -13.23 -15.39
CA GLN A 139 -27.40 -13.10 -16.26
C GLN A 139 -28.71 -13.01 -15.48
N ILE A 140 -28.86 -13.76 -14.38
CA ILE A 140 -30.05 -13.71 -13.54
C ILE A 140 -30.14 -12.36 -12.81
N GLU A 141 -29.01 -11.86 -12.29
CA GLU A 141 -28.94 -10.56 -11.64
C GLU A 141 -29.36 -9.42 -12.57
N GLN A 142 -28.88 -9.42 -13.82
CA GLN A 142 -29.30 -8.45 -14.83
C GLN A 142 -30.82 -8.48 -15.06
N ARG A 143 -31.41 -9.68 -15.22
CA ARG A 143 -32.86 -9.83 -15.37
C ARG A 143 -33.62 -9.34 -14.13
N GLN A 144 -33.10 -9.61 -12.93
CA GLN A 144 -33.73 -9.13 -11.69
C GLN A 144 -33.72 -7.60 -11.61
N LEU A 145 -32.64 -6.95 -12.04
CA LEU A 145 -32.57 -5.49 -12.10
C LEU A 145 -33.56 -4.90 -13.12
N GLU A 146 -33.71 -5.53 -14.28
CA GLU A 146 -34.71 -5.15 -15.29
C GLU A 146 -36.13 -5.30 -14.74
N GLN A 147 -36.46 -6.45 -14.16
CA GLN A 147 -37.76 -6.71 -13.55
C GLN A 147 -38.07 -5.73 -12.41
N ALA A 148 -37.09 -5.43 -11.55
CA ALA A 148 -37.29 -4.47 -10.46
C ALA A 148 -37.63 -3.07 -10.99
N ARG A 149 -36.99 -2.64 -12.10
CA ARG A 149 -37.32 -1.38 -12.77
C ARG A 149 -38.75 -1.39 -13.29
N GLU A 150 -39.12 -2.42 -14.04
CA GLU A 150 -40.48 -2.57 -14.59
C GLU A 150 -41.55 -2.58 -13.49
N ILE A 151 -41.33 -3.34 -12.42
CA ILE A 151 -42.25 -3.39 -11.27
C ILE A 151 -42.40 -1.99 -10.65
N SER A 152 -41.30 -1.27 -10.46
CA SER A 152 -41.35 0.09 -9.89
C SER A 152 -42.14 1.06 -10.78
N GLU A 153 -42.00 0.95 -12.11
CA GLU A 153 -42.77 1.76 -13.05
C GLU A 153 -44.25 1.40 -13.06
N LEU A 154 -44.57 0.11 -13.06
CA LEU A 154 -45.94 -0.38 -13.00
C LEU A 154 -46.61 0.03 -11.69
N GLN A 155 -45.91 -0.03 -10.56
CA GLN A 155 -46.42 0.43 -9.26
C GLN A 155 -46.70 1.94 -9.26
N LYS A 156 -45.85 2.76 -9.88
CA LYS A 156 -46.11 4.20 -10.03
C LYS A 156 -47.35 4.46 -10.88
N ARG A 157 -47.47 3.79 -12.03
CA ARG A 157 -48.62 3.94 -12.94
C ARG A 157 -49.92 3.45 -12.30
N SER A 158 -49.90 2.29 -11.64
CA SER A 158 -51.07 1.75 -10.95
C SER A 158 -51.47 2.63 -9.78
N GLY A 159 -50.50 3.14 -9.00
CA GLY A 159 -50.75 4.09 -7.91
C GLY A 159 -51.47 5.35 -8.38
N ILE A 160 -51.05 5.95 -9.49
CA ILE A 160 -51.71 7.13 -10.08
C ILE A 160 -53.14 6.79 -10.51
N LEU A 161 -53.35 5.64 -11.16
CA LEU A 161 -54.67 5.24 -11.63
C LEU A 161 -55.64 4.98 -10.48
N VAL A 162 -55.18 4.28 -9.44
CA VAL A 162 -55.95 4.02 -8.22
C VAL A 162 -56.28 5.33 -7.50
N TYR A 163 -55.31 6.25 -7.39
CA TYR A 163 -55.54 7.57 -6.80
C TYR A 163 -56.62 8.34 -7.56
N ARG A 164 -56.50 8.44 -8.89
CA ARG A 164 -57.49 9.12 -9.74
C ARG A 164 -58.86 8.47 -9.65
N TRP A 165 -58.93 7.15 -9.65
CA TRP A 165 -60.18 6.41 -9.49
C TRP A 165 -60.84 6.71 -8.14
N ASN A 166 -60.07 6.73 -7.05
CA ASN A 166 -60.58 7.06 -5.73
C ASN A 166 -61.09 8.50 -5.66
N GLU A 167 -60.32 9.46 -6.17
CA GLU A 167 -60.70 10.87 -6.17
C GLU A 167 -61.96 11.13 -7.01
N THR A 168 -61.98 10.62 -8.24
CA THR A 168 -63.06 10.90 -9.20
C THR A 168 -64.31 10.09 -8.93
N LEU A 169 -64.22 8.80 -8.59
CA LEU A 169 -65.40 7.96 -8.45
C LEU A 169 -65.85 7.85 -7.01
N VAL A 170 -64.96 7.61 -6.06
CA VAL A 170 -65.37 7.41 -4.66
C VAL A 170 -65.67 8.73 -3.98
N LEU A 171 -64.71 9.67 -3.99
CA LEU A 171 -64.84 10.93 -3.27
C LEU A 171 -65.86 11.88 -3.92
N SER A 172 -65.84 12.02 -5.25
CA SER A 172 -66.80 12.91 -5.92
C SER A 172 -68.25 12.41 -5.80
N GLN A 173 -68.47 11.10 -5.97
CA GLN A 173 -69.79 10.50 -5.83
C GLN A 173 -70.27 10.60 -4.38
N GLY A 174 -69.38 10.36 -3.40
CA GLY A 174 -69.66 10.57 -1.98
C GLY A 174 -70.11 12.01 -1.69
N ARG A 175 -69.45 13.02 -2.26
CA ARG A 175 -69.87 14.43 -2.13
C ARG A 175 -71.25 14.68 -2.72
N CYS A 176 -71.53 14.12 -3.91
CA CYS A 176 -72.85 14.23 -4.54
C CYS A 176 -73.95 13.58 -3.70
N TRP A 177 -73.70 12.38 -3.17
CA TRP A 177 -74.64 11.68 -2.28
C TRP A 177 -74.93 12.46 -1.00
N VAL A 178 -73.90 13.04 -0.38
CA VAL A 178 -74.07 13.88 0.83
C VAL A 178 -74.90 15.12 0.51
N GLU A 179 -74.69 15.75 -0.64
CA GLU A 179 -75.51 16.89 -1.06
C GLU A 179 -76.97 16.50 -1.30
N TYR A 180 -77.21 15.38 -1.99
CA TYR A 180 -78.56 14.87 -2.21
C TYR A 180 -79.26 14.49 -0.91
N ASP A 181 -78.60 13.82 0.03
CA ASP A 181 -79.14 13.51 1.35
C ASP A 181 -79.49 14.81 2.11
N LYS A 182 -78.63 15.82 2.05
CA LYS A 182 -78.90 17.14 2.66
C LYS A 182 -80.16 17.78 2.07
N ARG A 183 -80.31 17.79 0.74
CA ARG A 183 -81.49 18.34 0.05
C ARG A 183 -82.76 17.54 0.37
N LEU A 184 -82.67 16.21 0.40
CA LEU A 184 -83.77 15.32 0.75
C LEU A 184 -84.24 15.57 2.19
N ARG A 185 -83.33 15.64 3.16
CA ARG A 185 -83.64 15.97 4.56
C ARG A 185 -84.27 17.35 4.71
N GLN A 186 -83.84 18.34 3.92
CA GLN A 186 -84.48 19.66 3.92
C GLN A 186 -85.90 19.61 3.38
N ALA A 187 -86.12 18.90 2.27
CA ALA A 187 -87.44 18.69 1.70
C ALA A 187 -88.35 17.96 2.69
N GLU A 188 -87.88 16.87 3.30
CA GLU A 188 -88.60 16.11 4.32
C GLU A 188 -88.99 16.99 5.51
N ARG A 189 -88.06 17.78 6.05
CA ARG A 189 -88.36 18.74 7.12
C ARG A 189 -89.43 19.75 6.71
N SER A 190 -89.41 20.22 5.46
CA SER A 190 -90.40 21.16 4.95
C SER A 190 -91.80 20.53 4.82
N VAL A 191 -91.88 19.27 4.39
CA VAL A 191 -93.12 18.49 4.30
C VAL A 191 -93.69 18.25 5.69
N ARG A 192 -92.88 17.74 6.63
CA ARG A 192 -93.30 17.53 8.03
C ARG A 192 -93.84 18.82 8.66
N ARG A 193 -93.20 19.96 8.42
CA ARG A 193 -93.70 21.28 8.91
C ARG A 193 -95.06 21.65 8.32
N LYS A 194 -95.32 21.35 7.04
CA LYS A 194 -96.61 21.61 6.39
C LYS A 194 -97.69 20.65 6.90
N GLU A 195 -97.36 19.38 7.09
CA GLU A 195 -98.27 18.38 7.65
C GLU A 195 -98.72 18.77 9.06
N ILE A 196 -97.78 19.15 9.94
CA ILE A 196 -98.09 19.63 11.30
C ILE A 196 -99.02 20.84 11.26
N ARG A 197 -98.81 21.79 10.34
CA ARG A 197 -99.68 22.96 10.17
C ARG A 197 -101.07 22.64 9.63
N LYS A 198 -101.23 21.52 8.91
CA LYS A 198 -102.52 21.08 8.36
C LYS A 198 -103.29 20.24 9.38
N SER A 199 -102.59 19.57 10.29
CA SER A 199 -103.18 18.76 11.38
C SER A 199 -103.47 19.55 12.66
N ALA A 200 -103.01 20.80 12.75
CA ALA A 200 -103.31 21.75 13.82
C ALA A 200 -104.46 22.67 13.39
#